data_AF-A0A816KUV5-F1
#
_entry.id   AF-A0A816KUV5-F1
#
_cell.length_a   1.000
_cell.length_b   1.000
_cell.length_c   1.000
_cell.angle_alpha   90.00
_cell.angle_beta   90.00
_cell.angle_gamma   90.00
#
_symmetry.space_group_name_H-M   'P 1'
#
loop_
_entity.id
_entity.type
_entity.pdbx_description
1 polymer ?
#
loop_
_entity_poly.entity_id
_entity_poly.type
_entity_poly.pdbx_seq_one_letter_code
_entity_poly.pdbx_strand_id
1 'polypeptide(L)'
;MANFNLAYLLPSMLHKILSKVATISIRDFGCARVAFPGFSTVGREDYFYKFADLIFLNDWLDQVNAVRTFRLKCYQLGNPEVIYLRGMYEYFILHLLDEGREKIHFAGERGCLLAK
;
A
#
# COMPACT_ATOMS: atom_id res chain seq x y z
N MET A 1 -27.73 -14.91 15.01
CA MET A 1 -26.67 -14.22 14.25
C MET A 1 -25.93 -13.31 15.22
N ALA A 2 -24.62 -13.49 15.40
CA ALA A 2 -23.84 -12.57 16.20
C ALA A 2 -23.80 -11.21 15.48
N ASN A 3 -24.15 -10.14 16.19
CA ASN A 3 -24.07 -8.79 15.65
C ASN A 3 -22.58 -8.38 15.59
N PHE A 4 -21.96 -8.54 14.41
CA PHE A 4 -20.55 -8.23 14.20
C PHE A 4 -20.39 -6.72 14.02
N ASN A 5 -20.19 -6.00 15.13
CA ASN A 5 -19.97 -4.56 15.07
C ASN A 5 -18.47 -4.27 14.93
N LEU A 6 -18.09 -3.61 13.82
CA LEU A 6 -16.73 -3.17 13.55
C LEU A 6 -16.14 -2.29 14.67
N ALA A 7 -16.97 -1.61 15.45
CA ALA A 7 -16.55 -0.78 16.57
C ALA A 7 -15.87 -1.56 17.71
N TYR A 8 -16.10 -2.87 17.81
CA TYR A 8 -15.47 -3.73 18.82
C TYR A 8 -14.18 -4.40 18.35
N LEU A 9 -13.78 -4.18 17.09
CA LEU A 9 -12.54 -4.73 16.57
C LEU A 9 -11.33 -3.99 17.12
N LEU A 10 -10.26 -4.74 17.38
CA LEU A 10 -8.96 -4.18 17.70
C LEU A 10 -8.44 -3.33 16.52
N PRO A 11 -7.69 -2.23 16.79
CA PRO A 11 -7.11 -1.40 15.74
C PRO A 11 -6.28 -2.20 14.72
N SER A 12 -5.55 -3.22 15.17
CA SER A 12 -4.75 -4.10 14.30
C SER A 12 -5.59 -4.89 13.30
N MET A 13 -6.83 -5.25 13.65
CA MET A 13 -7.77 -5.90 12.74
C MET A 13 -8.35 -4.89 11.74
N LEU A 14 -8.66 -3.67 12.19
CA LEU A 14 -9.09 -2.59 11.31
C LEU A 14 -8.02 -2.23 10.28
N HIS A 15 -6.74 -2.19 10.70
CA HIS A 15 -5.58 -2.04 9.81
C HIS A 15 -5.56 -3.10 8.71
N LYS A 16 -5.66 -4.39 9.09
CA LYS A 16 -5.65 -5.50 8.12
C LYS A 16 -6.82 -5.43 7.14
N ILE A 17 -8.03 -5.18 7.63
CA ILE A 17 -9.22 -5.06 6.78
C ILE A 17 -9.05 -3.89 5.82
N LEU A 18 -8.70 -2.71 6.32
CA LEU A 18 -8.56 -1.52 5.50
C LEU A 18 -7.40 -1.63 4.50
N SER A 19 -6.31 -2.30 4.89
CA SER A 19 -5.19 -2.58 3.98
C SER A 19 -5.68 -3.45 2.83
N LYS A 20 -6.45 -4.51 3.11
CA LYS A 20 -6.96 -5.40 2.07
C LYS A 20 -7.92 -4.68 1.11
N VAL A 21 -8.75 -3.78 1.64
CA VAL A 21 -9.61 -2.91 0.83
C VAL A 21 -8.76 -2.02 -0.07
N ALA A 22 -7.71 -1.38 0.46
CA ALA A 22 -6.82 -0.52 -0.31
C ALA A 22 -6.06 -1.26 -1.42
N THR A 23 -5.66 -2.51 -1.18
CA THR A 23 -5.01 -3.36 -2.20
C THR A 23 -5.93 -3.66 -3.38
N ILE A 24 -7.23 -3.82 -3.13
CA ILE A 24 -8.23 -4.17 -4.16
C ILE A 24 -8.76 -2.93 -4.87
N SER A 25 -9.03 -1.85 -4.14
CA SER A 25 -9.71 -0.67 -4.66
C SER A 25 -9.44 0.56 -3.80
N ILE A 26 -8.67 1.51 -4.34
CA ILE A 26 -8.44 2.82 -3.69
C ILE A 26 -9.75 3.61 -3.53
N ARG A 27 -10.71 3.42 -4.44
CA ARG A 27 -12.05 4.02 -4.31
C ARG A 27 -12.74 3.48 -3.06
N ASP A 28 -12.76 2.16 -2.88
CA ASP A 28 -13.45 1.55 -1.75
C ASP A 28 -12.72 1.83 -0.44
N PHE A 29 -11.39 2.00 -0.47
CA PHE A 29 -10.61 2.53 0.65
C PHE A 29 -11.09 3.93 1.06
N GLY A 30 -11.30 4.82 0.08
CA GLY A 30 -11.90 6.14 0.31
C GLY A 30 -13.29 6.04 0.93
N CYS A 31 -14.18 5.22 0.34
CA CYS A 31 -15.54 5.01 0.83
C CYS A 31 -15.56 4.45 2.27
N ALA A 32 -14.73 3.44 2.56
CA ALA A 32 -14.64 2.82 3.88
C ALA A 32 -14.24 3.82 4.97
N ARG A 33 -13.32 4.74 4.66
CA ARG A 33 -12.87 5.81 5.59
C ARG A 33 -13.93 6.87 5.86
N VAL A 34 -14.84 7.10 4.91
CA VAL A 34 -15.97 8.02 5.09
C VAL A 34 -17.09 7.33 5.86
N ALA A 35 -17.35 6.06 5.59
CA ALA A 35 -18.45 5.30 6.19
C ALA A 35 -18.20 4.89 7.65
N PHE A 36 -16.94 4.71 8.07
CA PHE A 36 -16.62 4.23 9.42
C PHE A 36 -15.48 5.02 10.08
N PRO A 37 -15.71 5.66 11.25
CA PRO A 37 -14.70 6.45 11.95
C PRO A 37 -13.42 5.70 12.29
N GLY A 38 -13.52 4.42 12.67
CA GLY A 38 -12.34 3.60 12.98
C GLY A 38 -11.42 3.41 11.77
N PHE A 39 -11.97 3.25 10.57
CA PHE A 39 -11.18 3.24 9.33
C PHE A 39 -10.65 4.62 8.99
N SER A 40 -11.40 5.68 9.28
CA SER A 40 -10.93 7.06 9.08
C SER A 40 -9.65 7.34 9.87
N THR A 41 -9.62 6.93 11.15
CA THR A 41 -8.45 7.04 12.03
C THR A 41 -7.28 6.21 11.50
N VAL A 42 -7.50 4.90 11.32
CA VAL A 42 -6.47 3.97 10.83
C VAL A 42 -5.89 4.41 9.49
N GLY A 43 -6.74 4.81 8.54
CA GLY A 43 -6.32 5.26 7.21
C GLY A 43 -5.65 6.64 7.17
N ARG A 44 -5.42 7.29 8.32
CA ARG A 44 -4.60 8.51 8.44
C ARG A 44 -3.22 8.23 9.02
N GLU A 45 -3.03 7.10 9.69
CA GLU A 45 -1.79 6.73 10.36
C GLU A 45 -0.68 6.43 9.34
N ASP A 46 0.54 6.92 9.59
CA ASP A 46 1.68 6.62 8.73
C ASP A 46 2.08 5.14 8.78
N TYR A 47 1.84 4.48 9.92
CA TYR A 47 2.00 3.04 10.07
C TYR A 47 1.22 2.27 9.00
N PHE A 48 -0.02 2.71 8.68
CA PHE A 48 -0.85 2.06 7.67
C PHE A 48 -0.16 2.05 6.31
N TYR A 49 0.35 3.19 5.85
CA TYR A 49 0.98 3.32 4.53
C TYR A 49 2.33 2.60 4.45
N LYS A 50 3.10 2.59 5.55
CA LYS A 50 4.37 1.88 5.63
C LYS A 50 4.21 0.36 5.47
N PHE A 51 3.10 -0.20 5.93
CA PHE A 51 2.85 -1.64 5.95
C PHE A 51 1.65 -2.09 5.09
N ALA A 52 1.11 -1.22 4.25
CA ALA A 52 0.05 -1.58 3.31
C ALA A 52 0.56 -2.65 2.33
N ASP A 53 -0.27 -3.67 2.10
CA ASP A 53 -0.08 -4.70 1.07
C ASP A 53 -0.43 -4.10 -0.31
N LEU A 54 0.55 -4.06 -1.21
CA LEU A 54 0.48 -3.45 -2.54
C LEU A 54 0.71 -4.47 -3.65
N ILE A 55 0.82 -5.77 -3.33
CA ILE A 55 1.18 -6.84 -4.29
C ILE A 55 0.27 -6.85 -5.51
N PHE A 56 -1.02 -6.58 -5.34
CA PHE A 56 -2.02 -6.57 -6.43
C PHE A 56 -2.34 -5.18 -6.98
N LEU A 57 -1.72 -4.13 -6.44
CA LEU A 57 -1.91 -2.78 -6.93
C LEU A 57 -0.99 -2.60 -8.15
N ASN A 58 -1.32 -3.20 -9.30
CA ASN A 58 -0.37 -3.36 -10.41
C ASN A 58 -0.48 -2.33 -11.56
N ASP A 59 -1.51 -1.48 -11.60
CA ASP A 59 -1.62 -0.50 -12.70
C ASP A 59 -0.76 0.72 -12.41
N TRP A 60 0.50 0.75 -12.86
CA TRP A 60 1.32 1.98 -12.91
C TRP A 60 0.98 2.88 -14.09
N LEU A 61 0.27 2.36 -15.10
CA LEU A 61 0.10 3.02 -16.40
C LEU A 61 -1.16 3.90 -16.49
N ASP A 62 -2.22 3.60 -15.73
CA ASP A 62 -3.51 4.34 -15.79
C ASP A 62 -3.95 4.85 -14.42
N GLN A 63 -3.05 5.52 -13.70
CA GLN A 63 -3.32 5.94 -12.33
C GLN A 63 -4.17 7.21 -12.28
N VAL A 64 -5.45 7.06 -11.92
CA VAL A 64 -6.24 8.17 -11.37
C VAL A 64 -5.47 8.81 -10.19
N ASN A 65 -5.49 10.14 -10.07
CA ASN A 65 -4.69 10.92 -9.09
C ASN A 65 -4.67 10.35 -7.65
N ALA A 66 -5.76 9.71 -7.21
CA ALA A 66 -5.87 9.10 -5.89
C ALA A 66 -4.89 7.94 -5.68
N VAL A 67 -4.72 7.05 -6.67
CA VAL A 67 -3.79 5.91 -6.57
C VAL A 67 -2.35 6.40 -6.56
N ARG A 68 -2.04 7.41 -7.39
CA ARG A 68 -0.72 8.03 -7.41
C ARG A 68 -0.36 8.67 -6.07
N THR A 69 -1.30 9.41 -5.49
CA THR A 69 -1.13 10.04 -4.17
C THR A 69 -0.92 8.99 -3.08
N PHE A 70 -1.70 7.92 -3.10
CA PHE A 70 -1.58 6.81 -2.15
C PHE A 70 -0.19 6.15 -2.23
N ARG A 71 0.25 5.78 -3.44
CA ARG A 71 1.57 5.16 -3.65
C ARG A 71 2.71 6.10 -3.28
N LEU A 72 2.61 7.38 -3.62
CA LEU A 72 3.63 8.37 -3.24
C LEU A 72 3.78 8.45 -1.72
N LYS A 73 2.67 8.44 -0.98
CA LYS A 73 2.73 8.41 0.49
C LYS A 73 3.37 7.11 1.00
N CYS A 74 3.01 5.95 0.45
CA CYS A 74 3.69 4.68 0.79
C CYS A 74 5.20 4.74 0.50
N TYR A 75 5.60 5.32 -0.63
CA TYR A 75 6.99 5.45 -1.03
C TYR A 75 7.79 6.33 -0.06
N GLN A 76 7.24 7.51 0.28
CA GLN A 76 7.85 8.44 1.23
C GLN A 76 8.03 7.83 2.62
N LEU A 77 7.13 6.94 3.03
CA LEU A 77 7.20 6.23 4.31
C LEU A 77 8.03 4.94 4.26
N GLY A 78 8.64 4.65 3.11
CA GLY A 78 9.57 3.54 2.95
C GLY A 78 8.90 2.17 2.86
N ASN A 79 7.67 2.10 2.34
CA ASN A 79 7.00 0.82 2.10
C ASN A 79 7.83 -0.05 1.14
N PRO A 80 8.26 -1.25 1.56
CA PRO A 80 9.19 -2.08 0.81
C PRO A 80 8.63 -2.55 -0.53
N GLU A 81 7.33 -2.84 -0.61
CA GLU A 81 6.70 -3.31 -1.86
C GLU A 81 6.60 -2.20 -2.89
N VAL A 82 6.26 -0.97 -2.49
CA VAL A 82 6.22 0.15 -3.45
C VAL A 82 7.61 0.52 -3.94
N ILE A 83 8.64 0.39 -3.10
CA ILE A 83 10.05 0.55 -3.51
C ILE A 83 10.42 -0.53 -4.52
N TYR A 84 10.08 -1.79 -4.26
CA TYR A 84 10.31 -2.89 -5.19
C TYR A 84 9.63 -2.64 -6.54
N LEU A 85 8.34 -2.32 -6.54
CA LEU A 85 7.58 -2.03 -7.76
C LEU A 85 8.17 -0.85 -8.54
N ARG A 86 8.64 0.18 -7.83
CA ARG A 86 9.34 1.31 -8.45
C ARG A 86 10.66 0.87 -9.09
N GLY A 87 11.45 0.04 -8.41
CA GLY A 87 12.68 -0.52 -8.94
C GLY A 87 12.44 -1.39 -10.17
N MET A 88 11.39 -2.23 -10.16
CA MET A 88 10.97 -3.02 -11.32
C MET A 88 10.60 -2.14 -12.51
N TYR A 89 9.85 -1.06 -12.29
CA TYR A 89 9.50 -0.11 -13.34
C TYR A 89 10.74 0.59 -13.91
N GLU A 90 11.64 1.06 -13.06
CA GLU A 90 12.88 1.71 -13.48
C GLU A 90 13.80 0.76 -14.26
N TYR A 91 13.94 -0.49 -13.79
CA TYR A 91 14.78 -1.50 -14.44
C TYR A 91 14.20 -1.96 -15.79
N PHE A 92 12.94 -2.39 -15.81
CA PHE A 92 12.35 -3.05 -16.98
C PHE A 92 11.71 -2.09 -17.99
N ILE A 93 11.16 -0.96 -17.54
CA ILE A 93 10.40 -0.03 -18.41
C ILE A 93 11.23 1.20 -18.78
N LEU A 94 11.97 1.78 -17.83
CA LEU A 94 12.79 2.97 -18.10
C LEU A 94 14.23 2.64 -18.48
N HIS A 95 14.65 1.38 -18.37
CA HIS A 95 16.02 0.92 -18.63
C HIS A 95 17.09 1.61 -17.76
N LEU A 96 16.70 2.08 -16.56
CA LEU A 96 17.60 2.61 -15.53
C LEU A 96 18.12 1.44 -14.69
N LEU A 97 19.11 0.73 -15.24
CA LEU A 97 19.52 -0.58 -14.73
C LEU A 97 20.08 -0.52 -13.30
N ASP A 98 20.92 0.46 -13.00
CA ASP A 98 21.58 0.58 -11.71
C ASP A 98 20.60 1.07 -10.63
N GLU A 99 19.83 2.13 -10.92
CA GLU A 99 18.84 2.69 -10.01
C GLU A 99 17.71 1.72 -9.70
N GLY A 100 17.27 0.97 -10.72
CA GLY A 100 16.27 -0.07 -10.58
C GLY A 100 16.77 -1.23 -9.72
N ARG A 101 18.00 -1.71 -9.99
CA ARG A 101 18.64 -2.79 -9.22
C ARG A 101 18.86 -2.39 -7.76
N GLU A 102 19.36 -1.19 -7.50
CA GLU A 102 19.58 -0.67 -6.15
C GLU A 102 18.28 -0.68 -5.35
N LYS A 103 17.17 -0.20 -5.93
CA LYS A 103 15.86 -0.19 -5.27
C LYS A 103 15.32 -1.59 -5.01
N ILE A 104 15.46 -2.50 -5.97
CA ILE A 104 15.04 -3.90 -5.79
C ILE A 104 15.81 -4.53 -4.64
N HIS A 105 17.14 -4.36 -4.59
CA HIS A 105 17.96 -4.89 -3.52
C HIS A 105 17.58 -4.31 -2.15
N PHE A 106 17.45 -2.98 -2.08
CA PHE A 106 17.06 -2.27 -0.88
C PHE A 106 15.66 -2.68 -0.37
N ALA A 107 14.71 -2.94 -1.27
CA ALA A 107 13.41 -3.48 -0.89
C ALA A 107 13.53 -4.87 -0.25
N GLY A 108 14.44 -5.72 -0.73
CA GLY A 108 14.76 -7.02 -0.15
C GLY A 108 15.31 -6.92 1.27
N GLU A 109 16.27 -6.01 1.51
CA GLU A 109 16.81 -5.72 2.85
C GLU A 109 15.72 -5.26 3.83
N ARG A 110 14.68 -4.60 3.31
CA ARG A 110 13.51 -4.13 4.07
C ARG A 110 12.40 -5.18 4.23
N GLY A 111 12.64 -6.42 3.80
CA GLY A 111 11.71 -7.54 3.99
C GLY A 111 10.64 -7.66 2.91
N CYS A 112 10.80 -7.03 1.74
CA CYS A 112 9.91 -7.27 0.61
C CYS A 112 10.00 -8.75 0.18
N LEU A 113 8.87 -9.47 0.21
CA LEU A 113 8.83 -10.88 -0.18
C LEU A 113 9.05 -11.09 -1.69
N LEU A 114 8.80 -10.07 -2.51
CA LEU A 114 8.97 -10.12 -3.97
C LEU A 114 10.43 -9.95 -4.40
N ALA A 115 11.30 -9.48 -3.50
CA ALA A 115 12.71 -9.16 -3.77
C ALA A 115 13.70 -10.22 -3.25
N LYS A 116 13.20 -11.44 -2.98
CA LYS A 116 14.01 -12.57 -2.51
C LYS A 116 14.49 -13.45 -3.65
#